data_AF-A0A5C9B3V1-F1
#
_entry.id   AF-A0A5C9B3V1-F1
#
_cell.length_a   1.000
_cell.length_b   1.000
_cell.length_c   1.000
_cell.angle_alpha   90.00
_cell.angle_beta   90.00
_cell.angle_gamma   90.00
#
_symmetry.space_group_name_H-M   'P 1'
#
loop_
_entity.id
_entity.type
_entity.pdbx_description
1 polymer ?
#
loop_
_entity_poly.entity_id
_entity_poly.type
_entity_poly.pdbx_seq_one_letter_code
_entity_poly.pdbx_strand_id
1 'polypeptide(L)'
;MSTELHLAAQAGDSAEVRRLLAAGAAPDSRDQDGRTALHLAAQGGHLEAARALLEAGADCNARDANDWTPLFKAAYNHELDCGFAPVVRALAEAGADVNARIFYGLSPLMLAAGAGEAAVCEVLLEAGADVKAANDGGRTALAMAKERFFVDVINLLHEAEGFLMETEGGGSCSSSRKGPPSEAKVVNFMKRPMH
;
A
#
# COMPACT_ATOMS: atom_id res chain seq x y z
N MET A 1 -6.18 26.74 -0.50
CA MET A 1 -7.34 26.81 -1.41
C MET A 1 -7.51 25.42 -1.97
N SER A 2 -8.63 24.75 -1.69
CA SER A 2 -8.90 23.44 -2.29
C SER A 2 -9.36 23.66 -3.72
N THR A 3 -8.60 23.17 -4.70
CA THR A 3 -8.91 23.28 -6.13
C THR A 3 -10.07 22.34 -6.51
N GLU A 4 -10.79 22.61 -7.60
CA GLU A 4 -11.86 21.73 -8.11
C GLU A 4 -11.41 20.27 -8.26
N LEU A 5 -10.15 20.04 -8.69
CA LEU A 5 -9.56 18.71 -8.81
C LEU A 5 -9.47 17.96 -7.47
N HIS A 6 -9.20 18.67 -6.36
CA HIS A 6 -9.16 18.08 -5.02
C HIS A 6 -10.54 17.61 -4.58
N LEU A 7 -11.57 18.42 -4.82
CA LEU A 7 -12.95 18.09 -4.48
C LEU A 7 -13.45 16.88 -5.29
N ALA A 8 -13.18 16.86 -6.61
CA ALA A 8 -13.54 15.74 -7.47
C ALA A 8 -12.86 14.43 -7.02
N ALA A 9 -11.55 14.50 -6.70
CA ALA A 9 -10.81 13.35 -6.21
C ALA A 9 -11.30 12.87 -4.83
N GLN A 10 -11.63 13.78 -3.92
CA GLN A 10 -12.18 13.46 -2.61
C GLN A 10 -13.58 12.83 -2.69
N ALA A 11 -14.39 13.23 -3.67
CA ALA A 11 -15.71 12.65 -3.92
C ALA A 11 -15.65 11.33 -4.72
N GLY A 12 -14.48 10.98 -5.28
CA GLY A 12 -14.33 9.82 -6.15
C GLY A 12 -14.94 9.99 -7.54
N ASP A 13 -15.25 11.22 -7.97
CA ASP A 13 -15.79 11.51 -9.29
C ASP A 13 -14.71 11.43 -10.36
N SER A 14 -14.41 10.20 -10.78
CA SER A 14 -13.40 9.92 -11.79
C SER A 14 -13.67 10.58 -13.15
N ALA A 15 -14.94 10.82 -13.50
CA ALA A 15 -15.30 11.49 -14.74
C ALA A 15 -14.89 12.97 -14.70
N GLU A 16 -15.18 13.63 -13.58
CA GLU A 16 -14.78 15.02 -13.37
C GLU A 16 -13.27 15.18 -13.23
N VAL A 17 -12.59 14.27 -12.51
CA VAL A 17 -11.13 14.22 -12.45
C VAL A 17 -10.52 14.17 -13.86
N ARG A 18 -10.98 13.23 -14.71
CA ARG A 18 -10.49 13.11 -16.09
C ARG A 18 -10.77 14.37 -16.91
N ARG A 19 -11.95 14.97 -16.76
CA ARG A 19 -12.33 16.21 -17.45
C ARG A 19 -11.40 17.38 -17.08
N LEU A 20 -11.13 17.55 -15.78
CA LEU A 20 -10.26 18.62 -15.27
C LEU A 20 -8.81 18.44 -15.70
N LEU A 21 -8.29 17.21 -15.67
CA LEU A 21 -6.94 16.89 -16.16
C LEU A 21 -6.82 17.16 -17.67
N ALA A 22 -7.81 16.76 -18.46
CA ALA A 22 -7.87 17.06 -19.89
C ALA A 22 -7.96 18.58 -20.20
N ALA A 23 -8.54 19.36 -19.29
CA ALA A 23 -8.58 20.82 -19.37
C ALA A 23 -7.27 21.50 -18.92
N GLY A 24 -6.24 20.74 -18.53
CA GLY A 24 -4.93 21.25 -18.15
C GLY A 24 -4.77 21.53 -16.65
N ALA A 25 -5.63 20.97 -15.79
CA ALA A 25 -5.41 21.02 -14.35
C ALA A 25 -4.10 20.29 -13.99
N ALA A 26 -3.25 20.93 -13.18
CA ALA A 26 -1.99 20.32 -12.76
C ALA A 26 -2.27 19.20 -11.73
N PRO A 27 -1.89 17.94 -12.01
CA PRO A 27 -2.21 16.79 -11.16
C PRO A 27 -1.59 16.90 -9.75
N ASP A 28 -0.42 17.54 -9.65
CA ASP A 28 0.32 17.72 -8.39
C ASP A 28 0.06 19.06 -7.70
N SER A 29 -1.02 19.74 -8.09
CA SER A 29 -1.51 20.91 -7.35
C SER A 29 -1.70 20.54 -5.89
N ARG A 30 -1.27 21.42 -4.97
CA ARG A 30 -1.36 21.20 -3.53
C ARG A 30 -2.42 22.08 -2.89
N ASP A 31 -3.19 21.50 -1.97
CA ASP A 31 -4.13 22.24 -1.13
C ASP A 31 -3.42 22.96 0.05
N GLN A 32 -4.20 23.48 1.00
CA GLN A 32 -3.67 24.18 2.19
C GLN A 32 -2.86 23.29 3.13
N ASP A 33 -3.10 21.99 3.12
CA ASP A 33 -2.41 21.00 3.95
C ASP A 33 -1.29 20.29 3.17
N GLY A 34 -0.93 20.82 1.99
CA GLY A 34 0.09 20.26 1.12
C GLY A 34 -0.33 18.97 0.41
N ARG A 35 -1.60 18.56 0.51
CA ARG A 35 -2.13 17.34 -0.11
C ARG A 35 -2.35 17.58 -1.58
N THR A 36 -2.07 16.56 -2.40
CA THR A 36 -2.47 16.52 -3.81
C THR A 36 -3.83 15.85 -3.96
N ALA A 37 -4.44 15.96 -5.14
CA ALA A 37 -5.67 15.22 -5.46
C ALA A 37 -5.49 13.70 -5.26
N LEU A 38 -4.29 13.16 -5.52
CA LEU A 38 -4.01 11.73 -5.34
C LEU A 38 -4.04 11.31 -3.86
N HIS A 39 -3.64 12.18 -2.93
CA HIS A 39 -3.80 11.92 -1.50
C HIS A 39 -5.28 11.74 -1.11
N LEU A 40 -6.14 12.59 -1.66
CA LEU A 40 -7.58 12.59 -1.33
C LEU A 40 -8.29 11.38 -1.96
N ALA A 41 -7.98 11.05 -3.22
CA ALA A 41 -8.48 9.82 -3.85
C ALA A 41 -8.02 8.58 -3.10
N ALA A 42 -6.76 8.54 -2.66
CA ALA A 42 -6.20 7.44 -1.89
C ALA A 42 -6.85 7.31 -0.50
N GLN A 43 -7.05 8.43 0.19
CA GLN A 43 -7.72 8.49 1.49
C GLN A 43 -9.18 8.02 1.44
N GLY A 44 -9.88 8.25 0.32
CA GLY A 44 -11.25 7.83 0.09
C GLY A 44 -11.41 6.43 -0.53
N GLY A 45 -10.32 5.74 -0.86
CA GLY A 45 -10.38 4.43 -1.51
C GLY A 45 -10.89 4.48 -2.97
N HIS A 46 -10.78 5.64 -3.63
CA HIS A 46 -11.35 5.88 -4.95
C HIS A 46 -10.40 5.44 -6.08
N LEU A 47 -10.39 4.14 -6.38
CA LEU A 47 -9.49 3.53 -7.39
C LEU A 47 -9.51 4.23 -8.74
N GLU A 48 -10.68 4.48 -9.32
CA GLU A 48 -10.78 5.04 -10.67
C GLU A 48 -10.30 6.50 -10.73
N ALA A 49 -10.51 7.26 -9.65
CA ALA A 49 -9.96 8.61 -9.52
C ALA A 49 -8.43 8.57 -9.35
N ALA A 50 -7.91 7.65 -8.51
CA ALA A 50 -6.48 7.46 -8.33
C ALA A 50 -5.77 7.06 -9.63
N ARG A 51 -6.34 6.11 -10.39
CA ARG A 51 -5.83 5.70 -11.71
C ARG A 51 -5.80 6.86 -12.69
N ALA A 52 -6.88 7.63 -12.78
CA ALA A 52 -6.92 8.80 -13.67
C ALA A 52 -5.81 9.82 -13.35
N LEU A 53 -5.52 10.04 -12.06
CA LEU A 53 -4.44 10.94 -11.62
C LEU A 53 -3.05 10.36 -11.95
N LEU A 54 -2.82 9.07 -11.71
CA LEU A 54 -1.57 8.39 -12.03
C LEU A 54 -1.30 8.36 -13.55
N GLU A 55 -2.33 8.08 -14.36
CA GLU A 55 -2.26 8.13 -15.83
C GLU A 55 -1.92 9.54 -16.34
N ALA A 56 -2.34 10.59 -15.62
CA ALA A 56 -1.98 11.97 -15.93
C ALA A 56 -0.61 12.40 -15.39
N GLY A 57 0.16 11.47 -14.80
CA GLY A 57 1.52 11.72 -14.32
C GLY A 57 1.59 12.35 -12.93
N ALA A 58 0.56 12.19 -12.09
CA ALA A 58 0.63 12.60 -10.69
C ALA A 58 1.79 11.89 -9.97
N ASP A 59 2.51 12.62 -9.13
CA ASP A 59 3.56 12.07 -8.27
C ASP A 59 2.95 11.18 -7.18
N CYS A 60 3.10 9.87 -7.35
CA CYS A 60 2.63 8.86 -6.40
C CYS A 60 3.37 8.87 -5.06
N ASN A 61 4.53 9.55 -4.99
CA ASN A 61 5.38 9.68 -3.81
C ASN A 61 5.32 11.10 -3.20
N ALA A 62 4.43 11.96 -3.70
CA ALA A 62 4.25 13.30 -3.16
C ALA A 62 3.98 13.24 -1.65
N ARG A 63 4.61 14.13 -0.88
CA ARG A 63 4.42 14.25 0.56
C ARG A 63 3.56 15.43 0.93
N ASP A 64 2.52 15.21 1.75
CA ASP A 64 1.74 16.27 2.37
C ASP A 64 2.50 16.98 3.50
N ALA A 65 1.88 17.97 4.17
CA ALA A 65 2.54 18.73 5.24
C ALA A 65 2.94 17.89 6.47
N ASN A 66 2.45 16.65 6.59
CA ASN A 66 2.78 15.71 7.66
C ASN A 66 3.72 14.59 7.19
N ASP A 67 4.33 14.74 6.01
CA ASP A 67 5.13 13.73 5.31
C ASP A 67 4.34 12.50 4.83
N TRP A 68 3.01 12.52 4.84
CA TRP A 68 2.24 11.37 4.35
C TRP A 68 2.30 11.32 2.83
N THR A 69 2.47 10.12 2.29
CA THR A 69 2.27 9.85 0.86
C THR A 69 0.84 9.39 0.59
N PRO A 70 0.39 9.38 -0.67
CA PRO A 70 -0.88 8.75 -1.05
C PRO A 70 -0.99 7.30 -0.57
N LEU A 71 0.10 6.52 -0.65
CA LEU A 71 0.14 5.14 -0.17
C LEU A 71 -0.15 5.04 1.32
N PHE A 72 0.39 5.95 2.13
CA PHE A 72 0.09 6.01 3.57
C PHE A 72 -1.37 6.34 3.85
N LYS A 73 -1.99 7.26 3.09
CA LYS A 73 -3.42 7.57 3.23
C LYS A 73 -4.29 6.34 2.92
N ALA A 74 -3.92 5.58 1.89
CA ALA A 74 -4.60 4.34 1.50
C ALA A 74 -4.26 3.11 2.38
N ALA A 75 -3.31 3.20 3.31
CA ALA A 75 -2.96 2.10 4.22
C ALA A 75 -3.43 2.32 5.67
N TYR A 76 -3.91 3.53 6.01
CA TYR A 76 -4.30 3.90 7.38
C TYR A 76 -5.82 4.02 7.59
N ASN A 77 -6.57 4.45 6.57
CA ASN A 77 -7.91 5.01 6.77
C ASN A 77 -9.01 4.06 6.31
N HIS A 78 -9.45 3.12 7.16
CA HIS A 78 -10.31 2.00 6.74
C HIS A 78 -11.54 1.75 7.61
N GLU A 79 -12.24 2.82 8.02
CA GLU A 79 -13.54 2.66 8.71
C GLU A 79 -14.65 2.08 7.80
N LEU A 80 -14.40 1.93 6.49
CA LEU A 80 -15.37 1.45 5.51
C LEU A 80 -14.75 0.32 4.67
N ASP A 81 -15.39 -0.84 4.72
CA ASP A 81 -15.00 -2.12 4.13
C ASP A 81 -14.40 -2.05 2.70
N CYS A 82 -13.34 -2.83 2.48
CA CYS A 82 -12.82 -3.42 1.23
C CYS A 82 -12.38 -2.53 0.02
N GLY A 83 -12.42 -1.20 0.09
CA GLY A 83 -12.07 -0.33 -1.07
C GLY A 83 -10.57 -0.06 -1.32
N PHE A 84 -9.68 -0.40 -0.38
CA PHE A 84 -8.34 0.22 -0.36
C PHE A 84 -7.23 -0.65 -0.95
N ALA A 85 -7.31 -1.97 -0.82
CA ALA A 85 -6.33 -2.88 -1.41
C ALA A 85 -6.12 -2.65 -2.92
N PRO A 86 -7.17 -2.41 -3.74
CA PRO A 86 -6.98 -2.04 -5.14
C PRO A 86 -6.23 -0.72 -5.35
N VAL A 87 -6.47 0.29 -4.50
CA VAL A 87 -5.77 1.58 -4.56
C VAL A 87 -4.30 1.43 -4.20
N VAL A 88 -4.01 0.70 -3.11
CA VAL A 88 -2.64 0.36 -2.69
C VAL A 88 -1.90 -0.36 -3.81
N ARG A 89 -2.57 -1.32 -4.48
CA ARG A 89 -2.01 -2.03 -5.63
C ARG A 89 -1.69 -1.08 -6.78
N ALA A 90 -2.64 -0.21 -7.16
CA ALA A 90 -2.43 0.76 -8.23
C ALA A 90 -1.28 1.74 -7.93
N LEU A 91 -1.15 2.18 -6.68
CA LEU A 91 -0.04 3.04 -6.25
C LEU A 91 1.31 2.30 -6.32
N ALA A 92 1.37 1.05 -5.85
CA ALA A 92 2.58 0.24 -5.94
C ALA A 92 2.99 -0.04 -7.39
N GLU A 93 2.03 -0.38 -8.27
CA GLU A 93 2.25 -0.56 -9.71
C GLU A 93 2.75 0.73 -10.39
N ALA A 94 2.33 1.90 -9.89
CA ALA A 94 2.81 3.21 -10.35
C ALA A 94 4.15 3.64 -9.73
N GLY A 95 4.83 2.78 -8.97
CA GLY A 95 6.15 3.05 -8.39
C GLY A 95 6.13 3.83 -7.08
N ALA A 96 5.04 3.76 -6.32
CA ALA A 96 5.03 4.26 -4.95
C ALA A 96 6.05 3.48 -4.09
N ASP A 97 6.81 4.19 -3.26
CA ASP A 97 7.75 3.58 -2.33
C ASP A 97 7.00 2.86 -1.20
N VAL A 98 6.85 1.54 -1.35
CA VAL A 98 6.18 0.65 -0.39
C VAL A 98 6.89 0.55 0.96
N ASN A 99 8.16 0.96 1.03
CA ASN A 99 8.99 0.96 2.23
C ASN A 99 9.26 2.38 2.74
N ALA A 100 8.55 3.39 2.21
CA ALA A 100 8.65 4.76 2.66
C ALA A 100 8.43 4.83 4.18
N ARG A 101 9.11 5.78 4.83
CA ARG A 101 8.98 6.01 6.27
C ARG A 101 8.44 7.40 6.53
N ILE A 102 7.43 7.47 7.39
CA ILE A 102 6.90 8.73 7.92
C ILE A 102 7.38 8.92 9.37
N PHE A 103 6.78 9.89 10.05
CA PHE A 103 7.02 10.19 11.47
C PHE A 103 7.05 8.90 12.34
N TYR A 104 7.98 8.88 13.31
CA TYR A 104 8.35 7.71 14.13
C TYR A 104 8.88 6.50 13.36
N GLY A 105 9.22 6.65 12.09
CA GLY A 105 9.75 5.56 11.27
C GLY A 105 8.69 4.51 10.89
N LEU A 106 7.41 4.90 10.84
CA LEU A 106 6.33 4.00 10.46
C LEU A 106 6.39 3.72 8.95
N SER A 107 6.23 2.44 8.57
CA SER A 107 6.04 2.01 7.18
C SER A 107 4.57 1.79 6.85
N PRO A 108 4.17 1.73 5.56
CA PRO A 108 2.80 1.42 5.17
C PRO A 108 2.31 0.09 5.74
N LEU A 109 3.18 -0.94 5.75
CA LEU A 109 2.86 -2.26 6.29
C LEU A 109 2.57 -2.22 7.80
N MET A 110 3.29 -1.38 8.56
CA MET A 110 3.01 -1.19 9.99
C MET A 110 1.64 -0.57 10.23
N LEU A 111 1.25 0.43 9.43
CA LEU A 111 -0.07 1.05 9.57
C LEU A 111 -1.20 0.07 9.21
N ALA A 112 -1.07 -0.64 8.09
CA ALA A 112 -2.05 -1.64 7.69
C ALA A 112 -2.18 -2.76 8.73
N ALA A 113 -1.06 -3.22 9.29
CA ALA A 113 -1.06 -4.24 10.33
C ALA A 113 -1.66 -3.73 11.66
N GLY A 114 -1.40 -2.47 12.02
CA GLY A 114 -2.01 -1.82 13.18
C GLY A 114 -3.50 -1.46 13.00
N ALA A 115 -3.97 -1.43 11.75
CA ALA A 115 -5.39 -1.29 11.40
C ALA A 115 -6.13 -2.63 11.30
N GLY A 116 -5.41 -3.74 11.10
CA GLY A 116 -6.00 -5.07 10.95
C GLY A 116 -6.32 -5.45 9.50
N GLU A 117 -5.81 -4.69 8.53
CA GLU A 117 -6.15 -4.83 7.12
C GLU A 117 -5.32 -5.92 6.44
N ALA A 118 -5.75 -7.17 6.58
CA ALA A 118 -5.05 -8.32 5.99
C ALA A 118 -4.90 -8.19 4.47
N ALA A 119 -5.92 -7.72 3.75
CA ALA A 119 -5.88 -7.54 2.30
C ALA A 119 -4.86 -6.47 1.86
N VAL A 120 -4.75 -5.36 2.61
CA VAL A 120 -3.73 -4.33 2.33
C VAL A 120 -2.34 -4.85 2.66
N CYS A 121 -2.19 -5.58 3.76
CA CYS A 121 -0.92 -6.22 4.12
C CYS A 121 -0.47 -7.20 3.02
N GLU A 122 -1.38 -8.00 2.48
CA GLU A 122 -1.09 -8.94 1.38
C GLU A 122 -0.57 -8.18 0.15
N VAL A 123 -1.26 -7.13 -0.28
CA VAL A 123 -0.82 -6.30 -1.43
C VAL A 123 0.56 -5.66 -1.17
N LEU A 124 0.79 -5.13 0.02
CA LEU A 124 2.08 -4.52 0.37
C LEU A 124 3.21 -5.55 0.38
N LEU A 125 2.96 -6.74 0.92
CA LEU A 125 3.93 -7.85 0.90
C LEU A 125 4.22 -8.28 -0.54
N GLU A 126 3.19 -8.48 -1.38
CA GLU A 126 3.34 -8.77 -2.82
C GLU A 126 4.20 -7.72 -3.54
N ALA A 127 4.07 -6.45 -3.14
CA ALA A 127 4.82 -5.34 -3.69
C ALA A 127 6.24 -5.17 -3.11
N GLY A 128 6.66 -6.04 -2.19
CA GLY A 128 8.01 -6.05 -1.63
C GLY A 128 8.20 -5.22 -0.35
N ALA A 129 7.15 -5.05 0.46
CA ALA A 129 7.27 -4.44 1.77
C ALA A 129 8.16 -5.28 2.71
N ASP A 130 9.05 -4.63 3.45
CA ASP A 130 9.92 -5.27 4.43
C ASP A 130 9.14 -5.64 5.70
N VAL A 131 8.84 -6.93 5.83
CA VAL A 131 8.13 -7.51 6.99
C VAL A 131 8.91 -7.37 8.31
N LYS A 132 10.24 -7.27 8.24
CA LYS A 132 11.13 -7.19 9.42
C LYS A 132 11.48 -5.76 9.81
N ALA A 133 11.09 -4.77 9.00
CA ALA A 133 11.33 -3.37 9.32
C ALA A 133 10.75 -3.03 10.71
N ALA A 134 11.51 -2.29 11.49
CA ALA A 134 11.11 -1.77 12.79
C ALA A 134 11.04 -0.24 12.74
N ASN A 135 10.08 0.33 13.46
CA ASN A 135 9.96 1.77 13.64
C ASN A 135 11.00 2.28 14.66
N ASP A 136 11.03 3.58 14.94
CA ASP A 136 12.05 4.18 15.81
C ASP A 136 11.95 3.69 17.27
N GLY A 137 10.81 3.12 17.66
CA GLY A 137 10.59 2.46 18.94
C GLY A 137 10.85 0.95 18.93
N GLY A 138 11.43 0.40 17.85
CA GLY A 138 11.72 -1.03 17.72
C GLY A 138 10.51 -1.93 17.46
N ARG A 139 9.33 -1.35 17.16
CA ARG A 139 8.11 -2.12 16.89
C ARG A 139 8.00 -2.45 15.40
N THR A 140 7.71 -3.71 15.10
CA THR A 140 7.45 -4.22 13.74
C THR A 140 5.95 -4.24 13.43
N ALA A 141 5.59 -4.49 12.17
CA ALA A 141 4.19 -4.72 11.77
C ALA A 141 3.55 -5.88 12.55
N LEU A 142 4.30 -6.96 12.76
CA LEU A 142 3.86 -8.11 13.55
C LEU A 142 3.59 -7.75 15.01
N ALA A 143 4.43 -6.91 15.63
CA ALA A 143 4.21 -6.46 16.99
C ALA A 143 2.89 -5.66 17.12
N MET A 144 2.62 -4.77 16.17
CA MET A 144 1.38 -3.98 16.14
C MET A 144 0.13 -4.86 15.97
N ALA A 145 0.18 -5.85 15.07
CA ALA A 145 -0.92 -6.79 14.87
C ALA A 145 -1.18 -7.65 16.13
N LYS A 146 -0.12 -8.07 16.83
CA LYS A 146 -0.20 -8.84 18.09
C LYS A 146 -0.80 -8.04 19.23
N GLU A 147 -0.41 -6.78 19.40
CA GLU A 147 -0.97 -5.88 20.45
C GLU A 147 -2.49 -5.74 20.34
N ARG A 148 -3.04 -5.82 19.12
CA ARG A 148 -4.47 -5.67 18.83
C ARG A 148 -5.19 -6.99 18.55
N PHE A 149 -4.48 -8.11 18.61
CA PHE A 149 -5.00 -9.46 18.36
C PHE A 149 -5.63 -9.64 16.96
N PHE A 150 -5.09 -9.01 15.93
CA PHE A 150 -5.52 -9.22 14.55
C PHE A 150 -4.99 -10.54 14.00
N VAL A 151 -5.66 -11.64 14.32
CA VAL A 151 -5.23 -13.01 14.03
C VAL A 151 -4.93 -13.23 12.55
N ASP A 152 -5.75 -12.71 11.65
CA ASP A 152 -5.54 -12.87 10.20
C ASP A 152 -4.25 -12.20 9.73
N VAL A 153 -3.98 -10.98 10.20
CA VAL A 153 -2.73 -10.27 9.92
C VAL A 153 -1.52 -10.98 10.56
N ILE A 154 -1.67 -11.47 11.80
CA ILE A 154 -0.60 -12.20 12.49
C ILE A 154 -0.20 -13.45 11.69
N ASN A 155 -1.18 -14.22 11.23
CA ASN A 155 -0.95 -15.43 10.43
C ASN A 155 -0.29 -15.06 9.10
N LEU A 156 -0.80 -14.06 8.39
CA LEU A 156 -0.23 -13.57 7.14
C LEU A 156 1.24 -13.15 7.28
N LEU A 157 1.56 -12.35 8.31
CA LEU A 157 2.93 -11.90 8.55
C LEU A 157 3.86 -13.04 8.95
N HIS A 158 3.39 -14.00 9.74
CA HIS A 158 4.18 -15.19 10.07
C HIS A 158 4.44 -16.09 8.86
N GLU A 159 3.46 -16.24 7.96
CA GLU A 159 3.65 -16.94 6.69
C GLU A 159 4.70 -16.24 5.82
N ALA A 160 4.64 -14.91 5.73
CA ALA A 160 5.63 -14.10 5.01
C ALA A 160 7.05 -14.19 5.62
N GLU A 161 7.17 -14.25 6.96
CA GLU A 161 8.45 -14.45 7.65
C GLU A 161 9.03 -15.86 7.44
N GLY A 162 8.18 -16.89 7.48
CA GLY A 162 8.57 -18.29 7.33
C GLY A 162 9.17 -18.58 5.95
N PHE A 163 8.63 -17.95 4.90
CA PHE A 163 9.14 -18.06 3.54
C PHE A 163 10.59 -17.56 3.40
N LEU A 164 11.00 -16.56 4.19
CA LEU A 164 12.37 -16.05 4.15
C LEU A 164 13.41 -17.02 4.73
N MET A 165 13.00 -17.90 5.66
CA MET A 165 13.91 -18.86 6.29
C MET A 165 14.20 -20.10 5.43
N GLU A 166 13.36 -20.44 4.45
CA GLU A 166 13.60 -21.58 3.56
C GLU A 166 14.64 -21.29 2.46
N THR A 167 14.94 -20.02 2.21
CA THR A 167 15.90 -19.61 1.18
C THR A 167 17.36 -19.61 1.65
N GLU A 168 17.63 -19.69 2.96
CA GLU A 168 18.99 -19.77 3.52
C GLU A 168 19.47 -21.21 3.79
N GLY A 169 18.62 -22.22 3.53
CA GLY A 169 18.88 -23.64 3.82
C GLY A 169 19.37 -24.46 2.63
N GLY A 170 20.49 -24.11 2.02
CA GLY A 170 21.19 -25.00 1.09
C GLY A 170 21.82 -26.17 1.85
N GLY A 171 21.15 -27.32 1.94
CA GLY A 171 21.75 -28.50 2.58
C GLY A 171 20.87 -29.75 2.77
N SER A 172 20.63 -30.48 1.67
CA SER A 172 20.41 -31.94 1.59
C SER A 172 19.26 -32.65 2.35
N CYS A 173 18.66 -33.59 1.62
CA CYS A 173 18.01 -34.85 2.04
C CYS A 173 16.48 -34.91 2.30
N SER A 174 15.80 -35.34 1.23
CA SER A 174 14.89 -36.50 1.12
C SER A 174 13.65 -36.62 2.02
N SER A 175 12.51 -36.64 1.30
CA SER A 175 11.32 -37.49 1.49
C SER A 175 10.40 -37.23 2.69
N SER A 176 9.25 -36.61 2.44
CA SER A 176 7.96 -37.33 2.29
C SER A 176 6.75 -36.39 2.47
N ARG A 177 5.97 -36.26 1.39
CA ARG A 177 4.52 -36.01 1.30
C ARG A 177 3.85 -35.16 2.40
N LYS A 178 3.53 -33.91 2.03
CA LYS A 178 2.16 -33.36 2.11
C LYS A 178 1.84 -32.75 0.74
N GLY A 179 0.66 -33.05 0.20
CA GLY A 179 0.21 -32.56 -1.11
C GLY A 179 0.11 -31.03 -1.13
N PRO A 180 0.25 -30.39 -2.30
CA PRO A 180 0.31 -28.94 -2.39
C PRO A 180 -1.03 -28.32 -1.97
N PRO A 181 -1.06 -27.33 -1.05
CA PRO A 181 -2.14 -26.37 -1.02
C PRO A 181 -2.03 -25.55 -2.31
N SER A 182 -3.16 -25.42 -3.01
CA SER A 182 -3.37 -24.76 -4.30
C SER A 182 -2.26 -23.81 -4.77
N GLU A 183 -1.51 -24.28 -5.76
CA GLU A 183 -0.35 -23.66 -6.42
C GLU A 183 -0.71 -22.43 -7.29
N ALA A 184 -1.68 -21.60 -6.89
CA ALA A 184 -2.30 -20.60 -7.78
C ALA A 184 -2.41 -19.16 -7.26
N LYS A 185 -1.89 -18.80 -6.08
CA LYS A 185 -1.93 -17.38 -5.62
C LYS A 185 -0.64 -16.76 -5.11
N VAL A 186 0.46 -17.51 -4.97
CA VAL A 186 1.74 -16.96 -4.48
C VAL A 186 2.87 -17.05 -5.54
N VAL A 187 2.56 -17.54 -6.74
CA VAL A 187 3.50 -17.58 -7.87
C VAL A 187 3.51 -16.22 -8.60
N ASN A 188 4.00 -15.18 -7.92
CA ASN A 188 4.48 -13.98 -8.61
C ASN A 188 5.60 -13.25 -7.86
N PHE A 189 6.02 -13.73 -6.70
CA PHE A 189 6.96 -13.02 -5.82
C PHE A 189 8.37 -12.80 -6.43
N MET A 190 8.78 -13.48 -7.50
CA MET A 190 10.15 -13.32 -8.05
C MET A 190 10.31 -13.55 -9.57
N LYS A 191 9.31 -13.30 -10.42
CA LYS A 191 9.54 -13.36 -11.88
C LYS A 191 8.78 -12.30 -12.67
N ARG A 192 9.41 -11.14 -12.86
CA ARG A 192 9.61 -10.58 -14.21
C ARG A 192 10.72 -9.51 -14.24
N PRO A 193 11.59 -9.53 -15.27
CA PRO A 193 12.77 -8.67 -15.37
C PRO A 193 12.41 -7.24 -15.78
N MET A 194 13.21 -6.28 -15.33
CA MET A 194 13.28 -4.95 -15.93
C MET A 194 13.58 -5.09 -17.43
N HIS A 195 12.75 -4.51 -18.29
CA HIS A 195 13.11 -4.11 -19.65
C HIS A 195 12.82 -2.63 -19.78
#